data_AF-A0A1I5UYS3-F1
#
_entry.id   AF-A0A1I5UYS3-F1
#
_cell.length_a   1.000
_cell.length_b   1.000
_cell.length_c   1.000
_cell.angle_alpha   90.00
_cell.angle_beta   90.00
_cell.angle_gamma   90.00
#
_symmetry.space_group_name_H-M   'P 1'
#
loop_
_entity.id
_entity.type
_entity.pdbx_description
1 polymer ?
#
loop_
_entity_poly.entity_id
_entity_poly.type
_entity_poly.pdbx_seq_one_letter_code
_entity_poly.pdbx_strand_id
1 'polypeptide(L)'
;MSAEELQQLVEEVSLTYFNAPFQHQAIFNQRLKTTGGRYHFATHHLDFNPKILEVFGEEEFLGVVKHELCHYHLHLSGKGYRHRDRDFKELLKQVGGSRFVQSLREPKPEKTYWIYECKKCQQKLYRQRRFNTSRYICAKCKGSFQLMTTEKTTVE
;
A
#
# COMPACT_ATOMS: atom_id res chain seq x y z
N MET A 1 4.34 -14.28 -14.57
CA MET A 1 5.73 -13.84 -14.73
C MET A 1 6.60 -14.58 -13.73
N SER A 2 7.64 -15.30 -14.18
CA SER A 2 8.65 -15.94 -13.35
C SER A 2 9.69 -14.93 -12.83
N ALA A 3 10.63 -15.38 -12.00
CA ALA A 3 11.72 -14.54 -11.51
C ALA A 3 12.70 -14.16 -12.62
N GLU A 4 12.96 -15.08 -13.55
CA GLU A 4 13.82 -14.87 -14.70
C GLU A 4 13.21 -13.87 -15.68
N GLU A 5 11.90 -14.00 -15.95
CA GLU A 5 11.17 -13.05 -16.79
C GLU A 5 11.17 -11.64 -16.17
N LEU A 6 11.04 -11.53 -14.84
CA LEU A 6 11.15 -10.25 -14.15
C LEU A 6 12.55 -9.63 -14.32
N GLN A 7 13.61 -10.42 -14.12
CA GLN A 7 14.98 -9.94 -14.27
C GLN A 7 15.23 -9.41 -15.68
N GLN A 8 14.85 -10.19 -16.71
CA GLN A 8 14.98 -9.80 -18.11
C GLN A 8 14.20 -8.52 -18.43
N LEU A 9 12.95 -8.42 -17.95
CA LEU A 9 12.13 -7.22 -18.14
C LEU A 9 12.81 -5.98 -17.56
N VAL A 10 13.32 -6.07 -16.34
CA VAL A 10 13.99 -4.93 -15.69
C VAL A 10 15.26 -4.52 -16.44
N GLU A 11 16.04 -5.49 -16.92
CA GLU A 11 17.22 -5.24 -17.75
C GLU A 11 16.86 -4.57 -19.08
N GLU A 12 15.83 -5.06 -19.77
CA GLU A 12 15.34 -4.49 -21.02
C GLU A 12 14.83 -3.06 -20.83
N VAL A 13 14.01 -2.81 -19.80
CA VAL A 13 13.52 -1.47 -19.46
C VAL A 13 14.68 -0.54 -19.13
N SER A 14 15.67 -1.03 -18.38
CA SER A 14 16.87 -0.26 -18.05
C SER A 14 17.61 0.18 -19.32
N LEU A 15 17.89 -0.76 -20.23
CA LEU A 15 18.57 -0.46 -21.49
C LEU A 15 17.75 0.49 -22.36
N THR A 16 16.46 0.23 -22.52
CA THR A 16 15.58 0.97 -23.44
C THR A 16 15.32 2.40 -22.99
N TYR A 17 15.05 2.62 -21.70
CA TYR A 17 14.61 3.93 -21.20
C TYR A 17 15.72 4.74 -20.54
N PHE A 18 16.76 4.08 -20.00
CA PHE A 18 17.86 4.75 -19.31
C PHE A 18 19.16 4.73 -20.11
N ASN A 19 19.22 3.99 -21.22
CA ASN A 19 20.44 3.76 -22.01
C ASN A 19 21.61 3.24 -21.15
N ALA A 20 21.28 2.47 -20.11
CA ALA A 20 22.24 1.95 -19.15
C ALA A 20 21.80 0.56 -18.65
N PRO A 21 22.73 -0.38 -18.43
CA PRO A 21 22.39 -1.72 -17.97
C PRO A 21 21.98 -1.73 -16.49
N PHE A 22 21.03 -2.60 -16.15
CA PHE A 22 20.78 -3.01 -14.78
C PHE A 22 21.69 -4.22 -14.48
N GLN A 23 22.53 -4.13 -13.45
CA GLN A 23 23.59 -5.11 -13.16
C GLN A 23 23.38 -5.84 -11.82
N HIS A 24 22.22 -5.63 -11.22
CA HIS A 24 21.87 -6.13 -9.89
C HIS A 24 20.65 -7.05 -9.98
N GLN A 25 20.12 -7.50 -8.84
CA GLN A 25 19.01 -8.44 -8.82
C GLN A 25 17.65 -7.75 -8.70
N ALA A 26 16.69 -8.19 -9.51
CA ALA A 26 15.28 -7.88 -9.38
C ALA A 26 14.53 -9.12 -8.85
N ILE A 27 13.73 -8.95 -7.80
CA ILE A 27 12.96 -10.05 -7.21
C ILE A 27 11.51 -9.66 -6.93
N PHE A 28 10.60 -10.62 -7.04
CA PHE A 28 9.26 -10.46 -6.47
C PHE A 28 9.32 -10.61 -4.95
N ASN A 29 8.79 -9.62 -4.24
CA ASN A 29 8.71 -9.62 -2.78
C ASN A 29 7.25 -9.51 -2.31
N GLN A 30 6.66 -10.65 -1.97
CA GLN A 30 5.28 -10.75 -1.46
C GLN A 30 5.06 -10.04 -0.10
N ARG A 31 6.13 -9.64 0.60
CA ARG A 31 6.01 -8.88 1.86
C ARG A 31 5.69 -7.40 1.62
N LEU A 32 5.85 -6.90 0.39
CA LEU A 32 5.41 -5.56 0.02
C LEU A 32 3.88 -5.54 -0.01
N LYS A 33 3.26 -4.73 0.86
CA LYS A 33 1.78 -4.64 0.98
C LYS A 33 1.22 -3.37 0.37
N THR A 34 1.92 -2.25 0.51
CA THR A 34 1.41 -0.91 0.17
C THR A 34 2.25 -0.17 -0.84
N THR A 35 3.46 -0.65 -1.13
CA THR A 35 4.36 -0.07 -2.14
C THR A 35 4.39 -0.99 -3.35
N GLY A 36 4.52 -0.40 -4.55
CA GLY A 36 4.66 -1.16 -5.78
C GLY A 36 6.04 -1.80 -5.94
N GLY A 37 7.10 -1.10 -5.51
CA GLY A 37 8.47 -1.59 -5.53
C GLY A 37 9.32 -1.04 -4.39
N ARG A 38 10.59 -1.41 -4.38
CA ARG A 38 11.61 -0.89 -3.47
C ARG A 38 13.03 -1.06 -4.02
N TYR A 39 13.77 0.04 -4.05
CA TYR A 39 15.21 0.08 -4.22
C TYR A 39 15.98 -0.11 -2.89
N HIS A 40 16.99 -0.99 -2.87
CA HIS A 40 17.87 -1.22 -1.72
C HIS A 40 19.19 -0.46 -1.83
N PHE A 41 19.49 0.44 -0.89
CA PHE A 41 20.70 1.29 -0.97
C PHE A 41 22.03 0.54 -0.83
N ALA A 42 22.06 -0.54 -0.05
CA ALA A 42 23.30 -1.27 0.24
C ALA A 42 23.69 -2.27 -0.86
N THR A 43 22.71 -2.85 -1.55
CA THR A 43 22.92 -3.91 -2.55
C THR A 43 22.54 -3.49 -3.96
N HIS A 44 21.83 -2.37 -4.11
CA HIS A 44 21.24 -1.90 -5.36
C HIS A 44 20.23 -2.86 -6.00
N HIS A 45 19.75 -3.85 -5.25
CA HIS A 45 18.68 -4.75 -5.70
C HIS A 45 17.35 -4.01 -5.74
N LEU A 46 16.44 -4.54 -6.56
CA LEU A 46 15.06 -4.07 -6.71
C LEU A 46 14.08 -5.16 -6.24
N ASP A 47 13.19 -4.78 -5.33
CA ASP A 47 12.03 -5.61 -5.00
C ASP A 47 10.80 -5.07 -5.72
N PHE A 48 9.97 -5.98 -6.24
CA PHE A 48 8.70 -5.67 -6.86
C PHE A 48 7.55 -6.40 -6.19
N ASN A 49 6.43 -5.71 -6.02
CA ASN A 49 5.22 -6.29 -5.46
C ASN A 49 4.45 -7.01 -6.58
N PRO A 50 4.33 -8.35 -6.55
CA PRO A 50 3.66 -9.10 -7.62
C PRO A 50 2.19 -8.70 -7.77
N LYS A 51 1.55 -8.21 -6.71
CA LYS A 51 0.15 -7.76 -6.74
C LYS A 51 -0.11 -6.62 -7.72
N ILE A 52 0.91 -5.81 -8.05
CA ILE A 52 0.75 -4.74 -9.04
C ILE A 52 0.42 -5.33 -10.40
N LEU A 53 1.18 -6.33 -10.82
CA LEU A 53 0.96 -7.02 -12.08
C LEU A 53 -0.38 -7.79 -12.05
N GLU A 54 -0.69 -8.45 -10.95
CA GLU A 54 -1.93 -9.24 -10.79
C GLU A 54 -3.20 -8.39 -10.83
N VAL A 55 -3.19 -7.19 -10.25
CA VAL A 55 -4.39 -6.36 -10.07
C VAL A 55 -4.52 -5.27 -11.14
N PHE A 56 -3.40 -4.63 -11.52
CA PHE A 56 -3.40 -3.46 -12.38
C PHE A 56 -2.77 -3.71 -13.76
N GLY A 57 -2.15 -4.88 -13.96
CA GLY A 57 -1.58 -5.29 -15.24
C GLY A 57 -0.18 -4.75 -15.53
N GLU A 58 0.30 -5.03 -16.73
CA GLU A 58 1.69 -4.78 -17.14
C GLU A 58 2.05 -3.30 -17.26
N GLU A 59 1.14 -2.45 -17.72
CA GLU A 59 1.41 -1.01 -17.89
C GLU A 59 1.74 -0.34 -16.56
N GLU A 60 0.92 -0.60 -15.52
CA GLU A 60 1.17 -0.10 -14.17
C GLU A 60 2.47 -0.68 -13.61
N PHE A 61 2.72 -1.97 -13.83
CA PHE A 61 3.94 -2.64 -13.40
C PHE A 61 5.20 -2.02 -14.04
N LEU A 62 5.17 -1.74 -15.34
CA LEU A 62 6.25 -1.02 -16.04
C LEU A 62 6.49 0.37 -15.46
N GLY A 63 5.42 1.07 -15.06
CA GLY A 63 5.52 2.34 -14.33
C GLY A 63 6.32 2.21 -13.03
N VAL A 64 6.09 1.12 -12.27
CA VAL A 64 6.85 0.79 -11.05
C VAL A 64 8.30 0.44 -11.36
N VAL A 65 8.56 -0.38 -12.38
CA VAL A 65 9.92 -0.75 -12.79
C VAL A 65 10.74 0.50 -13.14
N LYS A 66 10.20 1.40 -13.96
CA LYS A 66 10.83 2.68 -14.30
C LYS A 66 11.09 3.54 -13.06
N HIS A 67 10.15 3.56 -12.11
CA HIS A 67 10.32 4.30 -10.86
C HIS A 67 11.53 3.81 -10.05
N GLU A 68 11.61 2.50 -9.84
CA GLU A 68 12.70 1.91 -9.06
C GLU A 68 14.05 2.05 -9.79
N LEU A 69 14.07 1.94 -11.12
CA LEU A 69 15.25 2.20 -11.94
C LEU A 69 15.72 3.66 -11.89
N CYS A 70 14.81 4.63 -11.70
CA CYS A 70 15.20 6.02 -11.47
C CYS A 70 16.04 6.15 -10.19
N HIS A 71 15.61 5.52 -9.08
CA HIS A 71 16.41 5.52 -7.84
C HIS A 71 17.77 4.86 -8.09
N TYR A 72 17.76 3.71 -8.75
CA TYR A 72 18.94 2.91 -9.05
C TYR A 72 20.00 3.70 -9.82
N HIS A 73 19.65 4.24 -10.99
CA HIS A 73 20.61 4.92 -11.88
C HIS A 73 21.09 6.25 -11.31
N LEU A 74 20.22 7.00 -10.63
CA LEU A 74 20.62 8.25 -10.00
C LEU A 74 21.56 8.01 -8.82
N HIS A 75 21.30 6.99 -8.01
CA HIS A 75 22.18 6.69 -6.88
C HIS A 75 23.56 6.21 -7.35
N LEU A 76 23.63 5.31 -8.35
CA LEU A 76 24.91 4.85 -8.90
C LEU A 76 25.70 5.98 -9.59
N SER A 77 25.01 6.97 -10.16
CA SER A 77 25.67 8.14 -10.78
C SER A 77 25.96 9.29 -9.79
N GLY A 78 25.71 9.09 -8.49
CA GLY A 78 25.96 10.10 -7.45
C GLY A 78 25.03 11.31 -7.51
N LYS A 79 23.88 11.19 -8.18
CA LYS A 79 22.87 12.26 -8.35
C LYS A 79 21.76 12.17 -7.30
N GLY A 80 20.88 13.18 -7.28
CA GLY A 80 19.74 13.24 -6.39
C GLY A 80 18.68 12.18 -6.69
N TYR A 81 18.75 11.03 -6.02
CA TYR A 81 17.88 9.88 -6.26
C TYR A 81 16.57 9.90 -5.46
N ARG A 82 16.39 10.80 -4.48
CA ARG A 82 15.20 10.79 -3.62
C ARG A 82 14.04 11.51 -4.31
N HIS A 83 12.80 11.17 -3.98
CA HIS A 83 11.59 11.81 -4.56
C HIS A 83 11.54 13.34 -4.44
N ARG A 84 12.25 13.92 -3.45
CA ARG A 84 12.31 15.36 -3.25
C ARG A 84 13.27 16.06 -4.23
N ASP A 85 14.26 15.31 -4.71
CA ASP A 85 15.37 15.83 -5.49
C ASP A 85 14.91 16.16 -6.92
N ARG A 86 15.57 17.14 -7.53
CA ARG A 86 15.22 17.61 -8.87
C ARG A 86 15.54 16.55 -9.93
N ASP A 87 16.72 15.94 -9.85
CA ASP A 87 17.18 14.93 -10.80
C ASP A 87 16.18 13.76 -10.89
N PHE A 88 15.67 13.29 -9.76
CA PHE A 88 14.64 12.25 -9.72
C PHE A 88 13.37 12.64 -10.48
N LYS A 89 12.86 13.85 -10.25
CA LYS A 89 11.62 14.32 -10.90
C LYS A 89 11.80 14.48 -12.41
N GLU A 90 12.96 14.98 -12.83
CA GLU A 90 13.29 15.15 -14.25
C GLU A 90 13.45 13.80 -14.95
N LEU A 91 14.23 12.89 -14.39
CA LEU A 91 14.45 11.57 -14.97
C LEU A 91 13.15 10.75 -15.02
N LEU A 92 12.35 10.75 -13.94
CA LEU A 92 11.07 10.04 -13.90
C LEU A 92 10.12 10.52 -14.99
N LYS A 93 10.06 11.84 -15.23
CA LYS A 93 9.26 12.41 -16.32
C LYS A 93 9.79 12.00 -17.69
N GLN A 94 11.11 12.01 -17.88
CA GLN A 94 11.75 11.64 -19.15
C GLN A 94 11.45 10.19 -19.54
N VAL A 95 11.52 9.25 -18.59
CA VAL A 95 11.27 7.82 -18.87
C VAL A 95 9.79 7.45 -18.92
N GLY A 96 8.89 8.41 -18.66
CA GLY A 96 7.45 8.18 -18.56
C GLY A 96 7.08 7.26 -17.41
N GLY A 97 7.80 7.34 -16.29
CA GLY A 97 7.47 6.59 -15.08
C GLY A 97 6.43 7.32 -14.22
N SER A 98 5.77 6.60 -13.32
CA SER A 98 4.82 7.20 -12.38
C SER A 98 5.46 7.39 -11.01
N ARG A 99 5.13 8.51 -10.35
CA ARG A 99 5.53 8.74 -8.96
C ARG A 99 4.66 7.93 -7.99
N PHE A 100 3.41 7.68 -8.37
CA PHE A 100 2.42 7.03 -7.53
C PHE A 100 1.91 5.79 -8.23
N VAL A 101 1.70 4.76 -7.43
CA VAL A 101 1.10 3.51 -7.88
C VAL A 101 -0.35 3.51 -7.46
N GLN A 102 -1.22 2.90 -8.26
CA GLN A 102 -2.60 2.68 -7.85
C GLN A 102 -2.66 1.99 -6.49
N SER A 103 -3.64 2.40 -5.67
CA SER A 103 -3.72 1.96 -4.30
C SER A 103 -4.09 0.49 -4.21
N LEU A 104 -3.13 -0.35 -3.79
CA LEU A 104 -3.34 -1.75 -3.40
C LEU A 104 -4.18 -1.93 -2.12
N ARG A 105 -4.66 -0.85 -1.51
CA ARG A 105 -5.55 -0.97 -0.35
C ARG A 105 -6.85 -1.62 -0.81
N GLU A 106 -7.04 -2.85 -0.38
CA GLU A 106 -8.36 -3.48 -0.36
C GLU A 106 -9.35 -2.51 0.33
N PRO A 107 -10.58 -2.38 -0.19
CA PRO A 107 -11.60 -1.62 0.50
C PRO A 107 -11.65 -2.09 1.96
N LYS A 108 -11.62 -1.14 2.89
CA LYS A 108 -11.70 -1.50 4.31
C LYS A 108 -12.95 -2.36 4.48
N PRO A 109 -12.86 -3.53 5.13
CA PRO A 109 -14.05 -4.31 5.42
C PRO A 109 -15.02 -3.38 6.18
N GLU A 110 -16.28 -3.42 5.76
CA GLU A 110 -17.35 -2.66 6.40
C GLU A 110 -17.27 -2.83 7.92
N LYS A 111 -17.20 -1.71 8.63
CA LYS A 111 -17.11 -1.77 10.08
C LYS A 111 -18.48 -2.14 10.63
N THR A 112 -18.57 -3.34 11.18
CA THR A 112 -19.78 -3.83 11.83
C THR A 112 -19.75 -3.53 13.33
N TYR A 113 -20.86 -3.01 13.87
CA TYR A 113 -20.97 -2.59 15.27
C TYR A 113 -22.12 -3.29 16.00
N TRP A 114 -21.89 -3.59 17.27
CA TRP A 114 -22.94 -3.86 18.25
C TRP A 114 -23.56 -2.54 18.71
N ILE A 115 -24.88 -2.45 18.65
CA ILE A 115 -25.63 -1.27 19.08
C ILE A 115 -26.20 -1.53 20.47
N TYR A 116 -25.83 -0.66 21.40
CA TYR A 116 -26.37 -0.64 22.76
C TYR A 116 -27.20 0.61 22.95
N GLU A 117 -28.22 0.52 23.79
CA GLU A 117 -29.04 1.66 24.17
C GLU A 117 -29.12 1.76 25.69
N CYS A 118 -28.96 2.98 26.21
CA CYS A 118 -29.14 3.21 27.63
C CYS A 118 -30.64 3.15 27.97
N LYS A 119 -31.02 2.29 28.92
CA LYS A 119 -32.42 2.15 29.34
C LYS A 119 -33.03 3.42 29.95
N LYS A 120 -32.21 4.36 30.44
CA LYS A 120 -32.68 5.58 31.13
C LYS A 120 -32.75 6.80 30.23
N CYS A 121 -31.72 7.04 29.41
CA CYS A 121 -31.66 8.23 28.55
C CYS A 121 -31.73 7.92 27.05
N GLN A 122 -31.94 6.65 26.68
CA GLN A 122 -32.07 6.17 25.30
C GLN A 122 -30.84 6.48 24.41
N GLN A 123 -29.71 6.83 25.02
CA GLN A 123 -28.51 7.13 24.27
C GLN A 123 -27.92 5.85 23.67
N LYS A 124 -27.70 5.88 22.36
CA LYS A 124 -27.09 4.79 21.59
C LYS A 124 -25.57 4.80 21.72
N LEU A 125 -24.97 3.61 21.79
CA LEU A 125 -23.54 3.37 21.88
C LEU A 125 -23.13 2.27 20.89
N TYR A 126 -22.21 2.59 19.98
CA TYR A 126 -21.74 1.70 18.92
C TYR A 126 -20.38 1.10 19.30
N ARG A 127 -20.24 -0.23 19.27
CA ARG A 127 -19.01 -0.93 19.68
C ARG A 127 -18.66 -2.07 18.75
N GLN A 128 -17.40 -2.17 18.31
CA GLN A 128 -16.95 -3.29 17.48
C GLN A 128 -16.87 -4.64 18.24
N ARG A 129 -16.76 -4.58 19.58
CA ARG A 129 -16.72 -5.73 20.49
C ARG A 129 -17.86 -5.64 21.50
N ARG A 130 -18.46 -6.79 21.87
CA ARG A 130 -19.48 -6.83 22.93
C ARG A 130 -18.86 -6.45 24.27
N PHE A 131 -19.64 -5.78 25.11
CA PHE A 131 -19.33 -5.61 26.53
C PHE A 131 -20.47 -6.14 27.39
N ASN A 132 -20.15 -6.46 28.64
CA ASN A 132 -21.12 -6.95 29.61
C ASN A 132 -21.96 -5.78 30.15
N THR A 133 -23.24 -5.75 29.83
CA THR A 133 -24.16 -4.68 30.24
C THR A 133 -24.42 -4.60 31.75
N SER A 134 -24.08 -5.65 32.52
CA SER A 134 -24.15 -5.59 33.99
C SER A 134 -22.97 -4.86 34.62
N ARG A 135 -21.83 -4.75 33.92
CA ARG A 135 -20.60 -4.11 34.43
C ARG A 135 -20.44 -2.65 33.97
N TYR A 136 -21.12 -2.26 32.91
CA TYR A 136 -20.95 -0.96 32.26
C TYR A 136 -22.24 -0.14 32.32
N ILE A 137 -22.12 1.13 32.71
CA ILE A 137 -23.22 2.08 32.83
C ILE A 137 -23.03 3.28 31.91
N CYS A 138 -24.12 3.97 31.59
CA CYS A 138 -24.10 5.18 30.78
C CYS A 138 -23.34 6.30 31.51
N ALA A 139 -22.32 6.86 30.85
CA ALA A 139 -21.53 7.96 31.43
C ALA A 139 -22.40 9.20 31.74
N LYS A 140 -23.43 9.45 30.92
CA LYS A 140 -24.32 10.62 31.02
C LYS A 140 -25.31 10.54 32.19
N CYS A 141 -26.02 9.41 32.32
CA CYS A 141 -27.16 9.30 33.27
C CYS A 141 -27.01 8.20 34.32
N LYS A 142 -25.88 7.47 34.29
CA LYS A 142 -25.56 6.30 35.13
C LYS A 142 -26.51 5.11 34.97
N GLY A 143 -27.39 5.12 33.97
CA GLY A 143 -28.30 4.00 33.67
C GLY A 143 -27.62 2.81 33.01
N SER A 144 -28.18 1.61 33.19
CA SER A 144 -27.69 0.38 32.53
C SER A 144 -27.94 0.40 31.01
N PHE A 145 -27.14 -0.37 30.27
CA PHE A 145 -27.33 -0.58 28.84
C PHE A 145 -28.13 -1.84 28.53
N GLN A 146 -28.81 -1.86 27.40
CA GLN A 146 -29.31 -3.06 26.74
C GLN A 146 -28.69 -3.19 25.35
N LEU A 147 -28.47 -4.43 24.92
CA LEU A 147 -28.05 -4.70 23.54
C LEU A 147 -29.31 -4.69 22.65
N MET A 148 -29.26 -3.94 21.55
CA MET A 148 -30.42 -3.72 20.69
C MET A 148 -30.58 -4.79 19.60
N THR A 149 -29.49 -5.48 19.23
CA THR A 149 -29.52 -6.52 18.19
C THR A 149 -28.54 -7.65 18.53
N THR A 150 -28.90 -8.88 18.15
CA THR A 150 -28.07 -10.08 18.27
C THR A 150 -27.03 -10.20 17.16
N GLU A 151 -27.08 -9.33 16.16
CA GLU A 151 -26.13 -9.24 15.06
C GLU A 151 -25.48 -7.87 15.01
N LYS A 152 -24.33 -7.77 14.35
CA LYS A 152 -23.70 -6.47 14.16
C LYS A 152 -24.32 -5.77 12.95
N THR A 153 -24.53 -4.46 13.07
CA THR A 153 -25.00 -3.62 11.97
C THR A 153 -23.81 -2.97 11.27
N THR A 154 -23.77 -3.02 9.94
CA THR A 154 -22.88 -2.14 9.16
C THR A 154 -23.35 -0.71 9.35
N VAL A 155 -22.45 0.18 9.77
CA VAL A 155 -22.72 1.62 9.79
C VAL A 155 -21.92 2.24 8.66
N GLU A 156 -22.62 2.81 7.68
CA GLU A 156 -22.04 3.61 6.59
C GLU A 156 -21.26 4.83 7.12
#